data_AF-A0A7S4IQY6-F1
#
_entry.id   AF-A0A7S4IQY6-F1
#
_cell.length_a   1.000
_cell.length_b   1.000
_cell.length_c   1.000
_cell.angle_alpha   90.00
_cell.angle_beta   90.00
_cell.angle_gamma   90.00
#
_symmetry.space_group_name_H-M   'P 1'
#
loop_
_entity.id
_entity.type
_entity.pdbx_description
1 polymer ?
#
loop_
_entity_poly.entity_id
_entity_poly.type
_entity_poly.pdbx_seq_one_letter_code
_entity_poly.pdbx_strand_id
1 'polypeptide(L)'
;GFDIDCCCVGFNGSDVFALPRARRALTKQYNLVDLSRRSLTYETRLHKYSTRGFQVKVPDLKSSAVDKNLYQRRVSEVTGLAKLLIYHNIQMTGTSAVRPKGAAGVSGSVS
;
A
#
# COMPACT_ATOMS: atom_id res chain seq x y z
N GLY A 1 13.35 12.64 3.06
CA GLY A 1 12.03 13.02 2.52
C GLY A 1 11.02 11.91 2.77
N PHE A 2 9.74 12.12 2.45
CA PHE A 2 8.68 11.11 2.64
C PHE A 2 8.83 9.91 1.68
N ASP A 3 8.81 8.71 2.24
CA ASP A 3 8.94 7.39 1.59
C ASP A 3 7.59 6.76 1.20
N ILE A 4 6.50 7.07 1.91
CA ILE A 4 5.14 6.59 1.60
C ILE A 4 4.37 7.65 0.81
N ASP A 5 3.86 7.29 -0.37
CA ASP A 5 3.16 8.21 -1.27
C ASP A 5 2.00 8.95 -0.60
N CYS A 6 1.08 8.23 0.07
CA CYS A 6 -0.09 8.82 0.70
C CYS A 6 0.24 9.79 1.85
N CYS A 7 1.48 9.76 2.36
CA CYS A 7 1.97 10.68 3.39
C CYS A 7 2.59 11.96 2.80
N CYS A 8 2.73 12.07 1.48
CA CYS A 8 3.42 13.18 0.84
C CYS A 8 2.52 14.43 0.68
N VAL A 9 1.92 14.84 1.80
CA VAL A 9 1.05 16.01 1.94
C VAL A 9 1.62 16.96 3.00
N GLY A 10 1.30 18.25 2.89
CA GLY A 10 1.65 19.28 3.87
C GLY A 10 0.52 20.29 4.02
N PHE A 11 0.44 20.92 5.18
CA PHE A 11 -0.55 21.96 5.46
C PHE A 11 0.15 23.13 6.14
N ASN A 12 -0.06 24.35 5.66
CA ASN A 12 0.60 25.56 6.19
C ASN A 12 -0.32 26.39 7.12
N GLY A 13 -1.51 25.89 7.47
CA GLY A 13 -2.53 26.64 8.21
C GLY A 13 -3.65 27.23 7.34
N SER A 14 -3.46 27.29 6.01
CA SER A 14 -4.43 27.78 5.03
C SER A 14 -4.66 26.76 3.92
N ASP A 15 -3.56 26.33 3.30
CA ASP A 15 -3.57 25.53 2.07
C ASP A 15 -3.01 24.15 2.32
N VAL A 16 -3.58 23.17 1.60
CA VAL A 16 -3.09 21.80 1.54
C VAL A 16 -2.23 21.62 0.30
N PHE A 17 -0.98 21.24 0.51
CA PHE A 17 -0.03 20.89 -0.52
C PHE A 17 0.07 19.37 -0.65
N ALA A 18 0.14 18.87 -1.86
CA ALA A 18 0.33 17.45 -2.11
C ALA A 18 1.31 17.25 -3.28
N LEU A 19 2.27 16.35 -3.11
CA LEU A 19 3.08 15.92 -4.23
C LEU A 19 2.21 15.11 -5.22
N PRO A 20 2.54 15.09 -6.54
CA PRO A 20 1.78 14.33 -7.52
C PRO A 20 1.57 12.85 -7.14
N ARG A 21 2.55 12.26 -6.43
CA ARG A 21 2.47 10.89 -5.90
C ARG A 21 1.49 10.72 -4.75
N ALA A 22 1.35 11.71 -3.87
CA ALA A 22 0.30 11.70 -2.84
C ALA A 22 -1.08 11.76 -3.49
N ARG A 23 -1.26 12.67 -4.45
CA ARG A 23 -2.53 12.76 -5.21
C ARG A 23 -2.89 11.43 -5.86
N ARG A 24 -1.94 10.79 -6.55
CA ARG A 24 -2.12 9.44 -7.12
C ARG A 24 -2.54 8.43 -6.05
N ALA A 25 -1.82 8.36 -4.93
CA ALA A 25 -2.09 7.37 -3.90
C ALA A 25 -3.46 7.55 -3.24
N LEU A 26 -3.85 8.80 -2.98
CA LEU A 26 -5.17 9.14 -2.43
C LEU A 26 -6.29 8.83 -3.41
N THR A 27 -6.14 9.17 -4.70
CA THR A 27 -7.18 8.90 -5.71
C THR A 27 -7.28 7.43 -6.08
N LYS A 28 -6.16 6.71 -6.17
CA LYS A 28 -6.11 5.31 -6.63
C LYS A 28 -6.04 4.29 -5.49
N GLN A 29 -5.96 4.75 -4.24
CA GLN A 29 -5.94 3.91 -3.04
C GLN A 29 -4.79 2.89 -3.04
N TYR A 30 -3.59 3.32 -3.46
CA TYR A 30 -2.38 2.50 -3.36
C TYR A 30 -1.11 3.33 -3.16
N ASN A 31 -0.12 2.76 -2.47
CA ASN A 31 1.25 3.27 -2.41
C ASN A 31 2.11 2.49 -3.43
N LEU A 32 2.82 3.22 -4.31
CA LEU A 32 3.74 2.61 -5.27
C LEU A 32 5.08 2.36 -4.59
N VAL A 33 5.63 1.17 -4.75
CA VAL A 33 6.96 0.87 -4.25
C VAL A 33 8.02 1.64 -5.05
N ASP A 34 8.78 2.50 -4.35
CA ASP A 34 9.96 3.20 -4.87
C ASP A 34 11.16 2.95 -3.94
N LEU A 35 12.10 2.11 -4.38
CA LEU A 35 13.29 1.76 -3.59
C LEU A 35 14.28 2.93 -3.45
N SER A 36 14.23 3.93 -4.33
CA SER A 36 15.11 5.12 -4.23
C SER A 36 14.75 6.03 -3.04
N ARG A 37 13.57 5.82 -2.45
CA ARG A 37 13.05 6.62 -1.32
C ARG A 37 12.91 5.81 -0.04
N ARG A 38 13.41 4.58 -0.03
CA ARG A 38 13.26 3.61 1.06
C ARG A 38 13.90 4.14 2.34
N SER A 39 13.09 4.33 3.38
CA SER A 39 13.56 4.58 4.74
C SER A 39 13.82 3.27 5.50
N LEU A 40 14.42 3.36 6.69
CA LEU A 40 14.65 2.21 7.58
C LEU A 40 13.36 1.46 7.97
N THR A 41 12.21 2.15 7.97
CA THR A 41 10.92 1.59 8.39
C THR A 41 9.96 1.36 7.22
N TYR A 42 10.47 1.40 6.00
CA TYR A 42 9.65 1.46 4.79
C TYR A 42 8.66 0.30 4.65
N GLU A 43 9.12 -0.95 4.81
CA GLU A 43 8.27 -2.14 4.75
C GLU A 43 7.14 -2.12 5.79
N THR A 44 7.50 -1.78 7.04
CA THR A 44 6.54 -1.70 8.15
C THR A 44 5.51 -0.60 7.90
N ARG A 45 5.94 0.54 7.34
CA ARG A 45 5.03 1.62 6.98
C ARG A 45 4.12 1.26 5.81
N LEU A 46 4.64 0.60 4.77
CA LEU A 46 3.81 0.08 3.67
C LEU A 46 2.72 -0.86 4.21
N HIS A 47 3.08 -1.79 5.09
CA HIS A 47 2.11 -2.66 5.76
C HIS A 47 1.09 -1.89 6.62
N LYS A 48 1.54 -0.95 7.45
CA LYS A 48 0.66 -0.10 8.27
C LYS A 48 -0.37 0.66 7.43
N TYR A 49 0.01 1.13 6.24
CA TYR A 49 -0.94 1.82 5.36
C TYR A 49 -1.79 0.85 4.53
N SER A 50 -1.36 -0.40 4.33
CA SER A 50 -2.20 -1.43 3.72
C SER A 50 -3.37 -1.84 4.59
N THR A 51 -3.21 -1.85 5.91
CA THR A 51 -4.32 -2.04 6.85
C THR A 51 -5.27 -0.84 6.92
N ARG A 52 -4.90 0.32 6.35
CA ARG A 52 -5.69 1.55 6.28
C ARG A 52 -6.37 1.76 4.93
N GLY A 53 -6.45 0.73 4.10
CA GLY A 53 -7.12 0.76 2.80
C GLY A 53 -6.22 1.08 1.61
N PHE A 54 -4.92 1.31 1.79
CA PHE A 54 -4.00 1.56 0.67
C PHE A 54 -3.30 0.29 0.21
N GLN A 55 -3.62 -0.21 -0.98
CA GLN A 55 -2.88 -1.33 -1.55
C GLN A 55 -1.39 -1.00 -1.72
N VAL A 56 -0.52 -2.01 -1.72
CA VAL A 56 0.90 -1.84 -2.05
C VAL A 56 1.13 -2.32 -3.46
N LYS A 57 1.44 -1.40 -4.37
CA LYS A 57 1.74 -1.72 -5.77
C LYS A 57 3.24 -1.89 -5.94
N VAL A 58 3.68 -3.11 -6.24
CA VAL A 58 5.08 -3.42 -6.57
C VAL A 58 5.20 -3.45 -8.10
N PRO A 59 6.01 -2.59 -8.73
CA PRO A 59 6.27 -2.67 -10.17
C PRO A 59 6.80 -4.06 -10.56
N ASP A 60 6.34 -4.58 -11.69
CA ASP A 60 6.84 -5.81 -12.32
C ASP A 60 6.74 -7.10 -11.48
N LEU A 61 5.97 -7.08 -10.37
CA LEU A 61 5.74 -8.26 -9.55
C LEU A 61 4.92 -9.29 -10.33
N LYS A 62 5.55 -10.42 -10.63
CA LYS A 62 4.88 -11.60 -11.21
C LYS A 62 4.55 -12.59 -10.10
N SER A 63 3.27 -12.78 -9.80
CA SER A 63 2.83 -13.73 -8.77
C SER A 63 3.30 -15.17 -9.04
N SER A 64 3.47 -15.55 -10.31
CA SER A 64 4.01 -16.86 -10.70
C SER A 64 5.49 -17.06 -10.37
N ALA A 65 6.25 -15.98 -10.20
CA ALA A 65 7.68 -16.02 -9.87
C ALA A 65 7.93 -16.05 -8.35
N VAL A 66 6.87 -15.95 -7.53
CA VAL A 66 6.99 -16.02 -6.07
C VAL A 66 7.07 -17.48 -5.63
N ASP A 67 8.14 -17.84 -4.93
CA ASP A 67 8.23 -19.14 -4.26
C ASP A 67 7.11 -19.29 -3.22
N LYS A 68 6.27 -20.31 -3.39
CA LYS A 68 5.14 -20.58 -2.49
C LYS A 68 5.59 -20.92 -1.07
N ASN A 69 6.81 -21.42 -0.89
CA ASN A 69 7.35 -21.71 0.44
C ASN A 69 7.57 -20.45 1.28
N LEU A 70 7.61 -19.27 0.64
CA LEU A 70 7.69 -17.98 1.34
C LEU A 70 6.56 -17.80 2.35
N TYR A 71 5.34 -18.25 2.01
CA TYR A 71 4.15 -18.05 2.86
C TYR A 71 4.14 -18.89 4.14
N GLN A 72 5.04 -19.89 4.25
CA GLN A 72 5.17 -20.72 5.46
C GLN A 72 6.24 -20.18 6.43
N ARG A 73 7.06 -19.21 6.02
CA ARG A 73 8.11 -18.62 6.86
C ARG A 73 7.56 -17.62 7.86
N ARG A 74 8.28 -17.40 8.96
CA ARG A 74 7.96 -16.31 9.90
C ARG A 74 8.38 -14.98 9.29
N VAL A 75 7.61 -13.92 9.58
CA VAL A 75 7.94 -12.55 9.10
C VAL A 75 9.34 -12.10 9.56
N SER A 76 9.80 -12.56 10.72
CA SER A 76 11.14 -12.27 11.26
C SER A 76 12.28 -12.91 10.44
N GLU A 77 12.02 -13.99 9.70
CA GLU A 77 13.00 -14.73 8.90
C GLU A 77 13.14 -14.17 7.48
N VAL A 78 12.26 -13.24 7.10
CA VAL A 78 12.20 -12.65 5.76
C VAL A 78 12.64 -11.20 5.82
N THR A 79 13.27 -10.70 4.77
CA THR A 79 13.78 -9.33 4.69
C THR A 79 13.15 -8.57 3.52
N GLY A 80 13.17 -7.23 3.62
CA GLY A 80 12.66 -6.35 2.58
C GLY A 80 11.19 -6.56 2.21
N LEU A 81 10.86 -6.25 0.96
CA LEU A 81 9.49 -6.23 0.44
C LEU A 81 8.79 -7.60 0.48
N ALA A 82 9.54 -8.70 0.54
CA ALA A 82 8.97 -10.05 0.64
C ALA A 82 8.10 -10.21 1.91
N LYS A 83 8.37 -9.44 2.97
CA LYS A 83 7.51 -9.37 4.16
C LYS A 83 6.06 -9.02 3.83
N LEU A 84 5.83 -8.18 2.82
CA LEU A 84 4.51 -7.71 2.42
C LEU A 84 3.63 -8.86 1.91
N LEU A 85 4.22 -9.87 1.27
CA LEU A 85 3.49 -11.04 0.79
C LEU A 85 2.99 -11.90 1.96
N ILE A 86 3.83 -12.08 2.98
CA ILE A 86 3.45 -12.80 4.20
C ILE A 86 2.37 -12.02 4.97
N TYR A 87 2.56 -10.70 5.14
CA TYR A 87 1.54 -9.85 5.76
C TYR A 87 0.20 -9.91 5.04
N HIS A 88 0.21 -9.86 3.71
CA HIS A 88 -1.00 -9.97 2.91
C HIS A 88 -1.66 -11.34 3.09
N ASN A 89 -0.88 -12.43 3.08
CA ASN A 89 -1.41 -13.77 3.30
C ASN A 89 -2.06 -13.90 4.68
N ILE A 90 -1.43 -13.40 5.75
CA ILE A 90 -1.98 -13.41 7.11
C ILE A 90 -3.29 -12.61 7.17
N GLN A 91 -3.36 -11.45 6.51
CA GLN A 91 -4.59 -10.67 6.43
C GLN A 91 -5.69 -11.46 5.69
N MET A 92 -5.37 -12.07 4.55
CA MET A 92 -6.37 -12.82 3.76
C MET A 92 -6.87 -14.07 4.47
N THR A 93 -6.01 -14.81 5.17
CA THR A 93 -6.40 -16.01 5.92
C THR A 93 -7.12 -15.69 7.22
N GLY A 94 -6.74 -14.60 7.89
CA GLY A 94 -7.41 -14.11 9.11
C GLY A 94 -8.73 -13.37 8.85
N THR A 95 -8.96 -12.84 7.63
CA THR A 95 -10.12 -12.00 7.27
C THR A 95 -11.11 -12.73 6.35
N SER A 96 -11.27 -14.06 6.46
CA SER A 96 -12.41 -14.76 5.83
C SER A 96 -13.79 -14.33 6.38
N ALA A 97 -13.84 -13.39 7.33
CA ALA A 97 -15.04 -12.65 7.70
C ALA A 97 -14.86 -11.14 7.43
N VAL A 98 -15.68 -10.63 6.51
CA VAL A 98 -15.99 -9.20 6.24
C VAL A 98 -14.97 -8.40 5.41
N ARG A 99 -15.35 -8.15 4.15
CA ARG A 99 -14.96 -6.95 3.40
C ARG A 99 -16.25 -6.27 2.91
N PRO A 100 -16.60 -5.04 3.36
CA PRO A 100 -17.70 -4.33 2.71
C PRO A 100 -17.26 -3.89 1.31
N LYS A 101 -18.08 -4.20 0.32
CA LYS A 101 -17.99 -3.63 -1.04
C LYS A 101 -18.34 -2.14 -0.95
N GLY A 102 -17.35 -1.27 -1.08
CA GLY A 102 -17.55 0.13 -1.42
C GLY A 102 -17.60 0.30 -2.93
N ALA A 103 -18.73 -0.04 -3.54
CA ALA A 103 -19.09 0.44 -4.88
C ALA A 103 -19.82 1.78 -4.73
N ALA A 104 -19.31 2.83 -5.36
CA ALA A 104 -20.09 3.98 -5.75
C ALA A 104 -19.39 4.63 -6.95
N GLY A 105 -19.82 4.25 -8.16
CA GLY A 105 -19.59 5.07 -9.34
C GLY A 105 -20.42 6.35 -9.17
N VAL A 106 -19.77 7.51 -9.25
CA VAL A 106 -20.46 8.78 -9.45
C VAL A 106 -20.56 8.98 -10.96
N SER A 107 -21.75 8.73 -11.50
CA SER A 107 -22.22 9.29 -12.76
C SER A 107 -22.61 10.75 -12.49
N GLY A 108 -21.75 11.69 -12.87
CA GLY A 108 -22.08 13.11 -12.89
C GLY A 108 -22.47 13.52 -14.30
N SER A 109 -23.77 13.67 -14.55
CA SER A 109 -24.32 14.35 -15.71
C SER A 109 -23.94 15.84 -15.65
N VAL A 110 -23.34 16.34 -16.72
CA VAL A 110 -23.15 17.77 -16.97
C VAL A 110 -24.50 18.33 -17.42
N SER A 111 -24.93 19.44 -16.82
CA SER A 111 -25.95 20.35 -17.35
C SER A 111 -25.29 21.70 -17.57
#